data_AF-A0A7T7BM88-F1
#
_entry.id   AF-A0A7T7BM88-F1
#
_cell.length_a   1.000
_cell.length_b   1.000
_cell.length_c   1.000
_cell.angle_alpha   90.00
_cell.angle_beta   90.00
_cell.angle_gamma   90.00
#
_symmetry.space_group_name_H-M   'P 1'
#
loop_
_entity.id
_entity.type
_entity.pdbx_description
1 polymer ?
#
loop_
_entity_poly.entity_id
_entity_poly.type
_entity_poly.pdbx_seq_one_letter_code
_entity_poly.pdbx_strand_id
1 'polypeptide(L)'
;MKTVELLIQEFVWWLGNKIIRARISGSQSLLTMARGIVNAAKSASNVISINQKYTVKSTGIWERIRRLLAVDPERSSGVPLNSQFRSPTPGSVPPLAYDDPVTLPAGDIADNPYWKRDVRRSYPRLSTVRQADAVSLLTVGSQAAPKDGVLKLGQAGEQQLIALKEQGEERGLAALFEQDKKSIQGIFGADGLPPKPCNINHASKSSQSKYELDPENGYPKKYTCRTFV
;
A
#
# COMPACT_ATOMS: atom_id res chain seq x y z
N MET A 1 11.19 26.20 -67.53
CA MET A 1 10.85 24.78 -67.22
C MET A 1 10.98 24.43 -65.73
N LYS A 2 12.00 24.88 -65.00
CA LYS A 2 12.20 24.52 -63.57
C LYS A 2 11.08 24.93 -62.60
N THR A 3 10.32 25.99 -62.88
CA THR A 3 9.27 26.51 -61.98
C THR A 3 7.99 25.67 -61.99
N VAL A 4 7.69 24.96 -63.09
CA VAL A 4 6.47 24.16 -63.24
C VAL A 4 6.64 22.79 -62.56
N GLU A 5 7.83 22.19 -62.63
CA GLU A 5 8.14 20.94 -61.91
C GLU A 5 8.05 21.09 -60.39
N LEU A 6 8.52 22.23 -59.85
CA LEU A 6 8.47 22.52 -58.42
C LEU A 6 7.02 22.66 -57.90
N LEU A 7 6.15 23.31 -58.68
CA LEU A 7 4.72 23.41 -58.35
C LEU A 7 4.01 22.05 -58.37
N ILE A 8 4.37 21.18 -59.32
CA ILE A 8 3.81 19.82 -59.39
C ILE A 8 4.28 18.98 -58.20
N GLN A 9 5.55 19.08 -57.80
CA GLN A 9 6.06 18.36 -56.63
C GLN A 9 5.40 18.82 -55.32
N GLU A 10 5.25 20.13 -55.12
CA GLU A 10 4.54 20.69 -53.97
C GLU A 10 3.07 20.26 -53.94
N PHE A 11 2.40 20.23 -55.09
CA PHE A 11 1.00 19.81 -55.17
C PHE A 11 0.82 18.31 -54.87
N VAL A 12 1.71 17.45 -55.39
CA VAL A 12 1.70 16.01 -55.09
C VAL A 12 2.02 15.75 -53.62
N TRP A 13 2.98 16.49 -53.04
CA TRP A 13 3.30 16.40 -51.62
C TRP A 13 2.13 16.84 -50.74
N TRP A 14 1.46 17.94 -51.10
CA TRP A 14 0.27 18.43 -50.40
C TRP A 14 -0.90 17.45 -50.46
N LEU A 15 -1.18 16.88 -51.63
CA LEU A 15 -2.26 15.88 -51.80
C LEU A 15 -1.95 14.61 -51.00
N GLY A 16 -0.70 14.12 -51.05
CA GLY A 16 -0.24 12.97 -50.28
C GLY A 16 -0.42 13.18 -48.78
N ASN A 17 0.00 14.33 -48.26
CA ASN A 17 -0.15 14.66 -46.83
C ASN A 17 -1.63 14.76 -46.41
N LYS A 18 -2.49 15.29 -47.28
CA LYS A 18 -3.93 15.42 -47.01
C LYS A 18 -4.63 14.05 -46.95
N ILE A 19 -4.28 13.13 -47.85
CA ILE A 19 -4.81 11.76 -47.88
C ILE A 19 -4.33 10.97 -46.64
N ILE A 20 -3.04 11.11 -46.28
CA ILE A 20 -2.47 10.45 -45.08
C ILE A 20 -3.18 10.93 -43.81
N ARG A 21 -3.40 12.25 -43.66
CA ARG A 21 -4.11 12.81 -42.50
C ARG A 21 -5.56 12.34 -42.41
N ALA A 22 -6.28 12.26 -43.53
CA ALA A 22 -7.66 11.75 -43.55
C ALA A 22 -7.73 10.26 -43.11
N ARG A 23 -6.78 9.44 -43.56
CA ARG A 23 -6.70 8.02 -43.20
C ARG A 23 -6.37 7.82 -41.71
N ILE A 24 -5.48 8.64 -41.15
CA ILE A 24 -5.13 8.61 -39.72
C ILE A 24 -6.33 9.05 -38.86
N SER A 25 -7.05 10.10 -39.27
CA SER A 25 -8.25 10.58 -38.56
C SER A 25 -9.37 9.52 -38.54
N GLY A 26 -9.66 8.89 -39.68
CA GLY A 26 -10.64 7.80 -39.76
C GLY A 26 -10.26 6.59 -38.90
N SER A 27 -8.97 6.24 -38.86
CA SER A 27 -8.45 5.17 -38.01
C SER A 27 -8.57 5.50 -36.51
N GLN A 28 -8.29 6.74 -36.10
CA GLN A 28 -8.44 7.16 -34.71
C GLN A 28 -9.91 7.18 -34.25
N SER A 29 -10.83 7.56 -35.12
CA SER A 29 -12.29 7.49 -34.89
C SER A 29 -12.75 6.04 -34.64
N LEU A 30 -12.36 5.11 -35.51
CA LEU A 30 -12.70 3.70 -35.38
C LEU A 30 -12.08 3.06 -34.12
N LEU A 31 -10.84 3.42 -33.78
CA LEU A 31 -10.19 2.98 -32.55
C LEU A 31 -10.86 3.53 -31.29
N THR A 32 -11.42 4.74 -31.35
CA THR A 32 -12.13 5.35 -30.23
C THR A 32 -13.50 4.69 -30.01
N MET A 33 -14.22 4.40 -31.09
CA MET A 33 -15.48 3.64 -31.07
C MET A 33 -15.25 2.21 -30.57
N ALA A 34 -14.22 1.52 -31.05
CA ALA A 34 -13.85 0.19 -30.60
C ALA A 34 -13.47 0.17 -29.10
N ARG A 35 -12.70 1.17 -28.63
CA ARG A 35 -12.40 1.33 -27.20
C ARG A 35 -13.64 1.62 -26.36
N GLY A 36 -14.60 2.39 -26.87
CA GLY A 36 -15.89 2.65 -26.22
C GLY A 36 -16.71 1.36 -26.06
N ILE A 37 -16.76 0.53 -27.09
CA ILE A 37 -17.45 -0.77 -27.08
C ILE A 37 -16.75 -1.75 -26.12
N VAL A 38 -15.42 -1.81 -26.12
CA VAL A 38 -14.65 -2.66 -25.19
C VAL A 38 -14.86 -2.22 -23.74
N ASN A 39 -14.89 -0.92 -23.46
CA ASN A 39 -15.15 -0.42 -22.10
C ASN A 39 -16.61 -0.65 -21.66
N ALA A 40 -17.58 -0.57 -22.58
CA ALA A 40 -18.97 -0.94 -22.30
C ALA A 40 -19.11 -2.46 -22.05
N ALA A 41 -18.40 -3.29 -22.81
CA ALA A 41 -18.36 -4.75 -22.62
C ALA A 41 -17.65 -5.14 -21.31
N LYS A 42 -16.62 -4.39 -20.89
CA LYS A 42 -15.98 -4.55 -19.57
C LYS A 42 -16.83 -4.01 -18.41
N SER A 43 -17.58 -2.92 -18.61
CA SER A 43 -18.58 -2.49 -17.62
C SER A 43 -19.68 -3.55 -17.46
N ALA A 44 -20.08 -4.19 -18.58
CA ALA A 44 -20.97 -5.34 -18.59
C ALA A 44 -20.34 -6.61 -17.98
N SER A 45 -19.01 -6.73 -17.87
CA SER A 45 -18.39 -7.92 -17.25
C SER A 45 -18.53 -7.96 -15.72
N ASN A 46 -18.79 -6.81 -15.08
CA ASN A 46 -19.15 -6.75 -13.65
C ASN A 46 -20.67 -6.82 -13.41
N VAL A 47 -21.48 -6.85 -14.49
CA VAL A 47 -22.93 -6.99 -14.37
C VAL A 47 -23.27 -8.47 -14.14
N ILE A 48 -23.62 -8.79 -12.90
CA ILE A 48 -24.08 -10.13 -12.52
C ILE A 48 -25.54 -10.29 -12.95
N SER A 49 -25.85 -11.43 -13.57
CA SER A 49 -27.20 -11.72 -14.03
C SER A 49 -28.19 -11.81 -12.84
N ILE A 50 -29.45 -11.41 -13.05
CA ILE A 50 -30.48 -11.51 -12.01
C ILE A 50 -30.66 -12.95 -11.53
N ASN A 51 -30.40 -13.92 -12.40
CA ASN A 51 -30.53 -15.33 -12.07
C ASN A 51 -29.56 -15.79 -10.97
N GLN A 52 -28.39 -15.16 -10.90
CA GLN A 52 -27.36 -15.41 -9.89
C GLN A 52 -27.57 -14.59 -8.61
N LYS A 53 -28.61 -13.73 -8.55
CA LYS A 53 -28.96 -12.94 -7.38
C LYS A 53 -30.00 -13.67 -6.52
N TYR A 54 -29.74 -13.73 -5.22
CA TYR A 54 -30.58 -14.39 -4.21
C TYR A 54 -31.77 -13.52 -3.78
N THR A 55 -32.61 -13.15 -4.75
CA THR A 55 -33.81 -12.33 -4.53
C THR A 55 -35.04 -12.95 -5.19
N VAL A 56 -36.22 -12.63 -4.68
CA VAL A 56 -37.50 -13.01 -5.31
C VAL A 56 -37.60 -12.39 -6.71
N LYS A 57 -37.90 -13.23 -7.71
CA LYS A 57 -37.97 -12.87 -9.13
C LYS A 57 -39.42 -12.91 -9.62
N SER A 58 -39.71 -12.10 -10.63
CA SER A 58 -40.93 -12.28 -11.41
C SER A 58 -40.85 -13.58 -12.21
N THR A 59 -42.00 -14.19 -12.51
CA THR A 59 -42.09 -15.46 -13.25
C THR A 59 -43.04 -15.35 -14.44
N GLY A 60 -42.82 -16.18 -15.46
CA GLY A 60 -43.71 -16.27 -16.63
C GLY A 60 -43.76 -14.98 -17.45
N ILE A 61 -44.96 -14.55 -17.83
CA ILE A 61 -45.16 -13.37 -18.67
C ILE A 61 -44.73 -12.06 -17.98
N TRP A 62 -44.83 -12.00 -16.65
CA TRP A 62 -44.43 -10.85 -15.86
C TRP A 62 -42.92 -10.58 -15.89
N GLU A 63 -42.09 -11.64 -16.01
CA GLU A 63 -40.64 -11.45 -16.19
C GLU A 63 -40.32 -10.90 -17.58
N ARG A 64 -41.07 -11.29 -18.62
CA ARG A 64 -40.91 -10.71 -19.97
C ARG A 64 -41.27 -9.23 -19.99
N ILE A 65 -42.38 -8.87 -19.35
CA ILE A 65 -42.80 -7.47 -19.20
C ILE A 65 -41.77 -6.67 -18.39
N ARG A 66 -41.29 -7.22 -17.26
CA ARG A 66 -40.26 -6.57 -16.44
C ARG A 66 -38.98 -6.31 -17.23
N ARG A 67 -38.50 -7.30 -17.99
CA ARG A 67 -37.30 -7.14 -18.83
C ARG A 67 -37.49 -6.12 -19.95
N LEU A 68 -38.70 -5.97 -20.47
CA LEU A 68 -39.02 -4.99 -21.51
C LEU A 68 -39.11 -3.56 -20.96
N LEU A 69 -39.67 -3.39 -19.75
CA LEU A 69 -39.97 -2.06 -19.19
C LEU A 69 -38.92 -1.55 -18.19
N ALA A 70 -38.02 -2.40 -17.69
CA ALA A 70 -36.98 -1.99 -16.76
C ALA A 70 -35.83 -1.25 -17.47
N VAL A 71 -35.35 -0.16 -16.86
CA VAL A 71 -34.16 0.59 -17.31
C VAL A 71 -32.90 -0.29 -17.27
N ASP A 72 -32.81 -1.16 -16.25
CA ASP A 72 -31.77 -2.18 -16.12
C ASP A 72 -32.44 -3.53 -15.79
N PRO A 73 -32.54 -4.46 -16.74
CA PRO A 73 -33.18 -5.75 -16.52
C PRO A 73 -32.40 -6.64 -15.55
N GLU A 74 -31.11 -6.40 -15.35
CA GLU A 74 -30.29 -7.18 -14.42
C GLU A 74 -30.43 -6.69 -12.97
N ARG A 75 -31.08 -5.54 -12.73
CA ARG A 75 -31.41 -5.06 -11.39
C ARG A 75 -32.44 -5.96 -10.70
N SER A 76 -32.16 -6.32 -9.44
CA SER A 76 -33.04 -7.13 -8.59
C SER A 76 -34.07 -6.29 -7.81
N SER A 77 -35.13 -6.95 -7.32
CA SER A 77 -36.16 -6.37 -6.44
C SER A 77 -35.67 -6.07 -5.01
N GLY A 78 -34.57 -6.71 -4.58
CA GLY A 78 -34.02 -6.55 -3.24
C GLY A 78 -34.76 -7.31 -2.15
N VAL A 79 -35.79 -8.09 -2.50
CA VAL A 79 -36.52 -8.95 -1.55
C VAL A 79 -35.80 -10.30 -1.44
N PRO A 80 -35.27 -10.69 -0.27
CA PRO A 80 -34.59 -11.98 -0.11
C PRO A 80 -35.52 -13.17 -0.32
N LEU A 81 -34.98 -14.31 -0.71
CA LEU A 81 -35.74 -15.56 -0.82
C LEU A 81 -36.00 -16.16 0.57
N ASN A 82 -37.25 -16.13 1.04
CA ASN A 82 -37.63 -16.61 2.38
C ASN A 82 -37.20 -18.06 2.69
N SER A 83 -37.12 -18.92 1.67
CA SER A 83 -36.73 -20.32 1.85
C SER A 83 -35.24 -20.53 2.14
N GLN A 84 -34.39 -19.56 1.77
CA GLN A 84 -32.92 -19.66 1.87
C GLN A 84 -32.34 -18.63 2.84
N PHE A 85 -32.93 -17.43 2.88
CA PHE A 85 -32.43 -16.35 3.72
C PHE A 85 -32.82 -16.60 5.18
N ARG A 86 -31.81 -16.84 6.03
CA ARG A 86 -31.98 -17.07 7.48
C ARG A 86 -32.92 -18.26 7.79
N SER A 87 -32.89 -19.28 6.93
CA SER A 87 -33.60 -20.53 7.10
C SER A 87 -32.61 -21.68 6.85
N PRO A 88 -32.27 -22.51 7.85
CA PRO A 88 -32.78 -22.54 9.22
C PRO A 88 -32.52 -21.25 10.03
N THR A 89 -33.36 -20.99 11.04
CA THR A 89 -33.13 -19.85 11.94
C THR A 89 -31.85 -20.11 12.76
N PRO A 90 -31.08 -19.08 13.15
CA PRO A 90 -29.82 -19.30 13.87
C PRO A 90 -29.94 -20.17 15.14
N GLY A 91 -31.08 -20.10 15.85
CA GLY A 91 -31.33 -20.90 17.05
C GLY A 91 -31.83 -22.33 16.81
N SER A 92 -32.02 -22.74 15.55
CA SER A 92 -32.40 -24.12 15.20
C SER A 92 -31.19 -25.02 14.89
N VAL A 93 -29.97 -24.46 14.92
CA VAL A 93 -28.73 -25.23 14.90
C VAL A 93 -28.59 -25.97 16.23
N PRO A 94 -28.27 -27.28 16.24
CA PRO A 94 -28.06 -28.02 17.48
C PRO A 94 -26.99 -27.34 18.36
N PRO A 95 -27.25 -27.11 19.66
CA PRO A 95 -26.31 -26.38 20.53
C PRO A 95 -24.91 -27.00 20.63
N LEU A 96 -24.79 -28.32 20.40
CA LEU A 96 -23.54 -29.07 20.46
C LEU A 96 -22.89 -29.28 19.08
N ALA A 97 -23.39 -28.63 18.03
CA ALA A 97 -22.81 -28.74 16.69
C ALA A 97 -21.56 -27.86 16.50
N TYR A 98 -21.27 -26.97 17.43
CA TYR A 98 -20.13 -26.05 17.35
C TYR A 98 -19.13 -26.38 18.46
N ASP A 99 -17.88 -26.57 18.04
CA ASP A 99 -16.72 -26.67 18.91
C ASP A 99 -15.84 -25.43 18.71
N ASP A 100 -15.37 -24.84 19.80
CA ASP A 100 -14.49 -23.67 19.76
C ASP A 100 -13.17 -24.06 19.06
N PRO A 101 -12.80 -23.37 17.96
CA PRO A 101 -11.58 -23.70 17.24
C PRO A 101 -10.36 -23.32 18.08
N VAL A 102 -9.45 -24.27 18.23
CA VAL A 102 -8.14 -24.05 18.85
C VAL A 102 -7.04 -24.11 17.79
N THR A 103 -6.05 -23.23 17.90
CA THR A 103 -4.89 -23.23 16.99
C THR A 103 -3.71 -23.94 17.63
N LEU A 104 -2.98 -24.74 16.86
CA LEU A 104 -1.69 -25.27 17.31
C LEU A 104 -0.61 -24.21 17.03
N PRO A 105 0.29 -23.90 17.99
CA PRO A 105 0.56 -24.64 19.23
C PRO A 105 -0.26 -24.20 20.47
N ALA A 106 -1.12 -23.19 20.37
CA ALA A 106 -1.82 -22.61 21.53
C ALA A 106 -2.78 -23.58 22.25
N GLY A 107 -3.36 -24.55 21.54
CA GLY A 107 -4.25 -25.58 22.10
C GLY A 107 -3.56 -26.85 22.60
N ASP A 108 -2.23 -26.95 22.52
CA ASP A 108 -1.51 -28.12 23.00
C ASP A 108 -1.59 -28.24 24.54
N ILE A 109 -1.78 -29.47 25.03
CA ILE A 109 -1.96 -29.80 26.44
C ILE A 109 -0.65 -30.17 27.15
N ALA A 110 0.39 -30.57 26.41
CA ALA A 110 1.64 -31.07 26.97
C ALA A 110 2.73 -29.98 27.02
N ASP A 111 3.18 -29.50 25.85
CA ASP A 111 4.39 -28.68 25.74
C ASP A 111 4.08 -27.19 25.64
N ASN A 112 3.02 -26.76 26.33
CA ASN A 112 2.45 -25.43 26.19
C ASN A 112 2.42 -24.69 27.55
N PRO A 113 3.56 -24.35 28.17
CA PRO A 113 3.60 -23.56 29.39
C PRO A 113 3.30 -22.07 29.15
N TYR A 114 2.49 -21.42 29.99
CA TYR A 114 1.99 -20.05 29.76
C TYR A 114 3.09 -18.99 29.62
N TRP A 115 4.17 -19.08 30.38
CA TRP A 115 5.25 -18.08 30.36
C TRP A 115 5.97 -17.97 29.00
N LYS A 116 5.95 -19.01 28.16
CA LYS A 116 6.51 -18.96 26.80
C LYS A 116 5.61 -18.20 25.82
N ARG A 117 4.30 -18.17 26.07
CA ARG A 117 3.29 -17.47 25.23
C ARG A 117 2.85 -16.14 25.81
N ASP A 118 3.37 -15.74 26.97
CA ASP A 118 2.98 -14.51 27.67
C ASP A 118 3.61 -13.27 27.00
N VAL A 119 3.04 -12.88 25.85
CA VAL A 119 3.43 -11.66 25.12
C VAL A 119 3.13 -10.38 25.90
N ARG A 120 2.21 -10.43 26.87
CA ARG A 120 1.83 -9.26 27.68
C ARG A 120 2.95 -8.85 28.62
N ARG A 121 3.69 -9.81 29.20
CA ARG A 121 4.84 -9.51 30.06
C ARG A 121 6.14 -9.32 29.27
N SER A 122 6.22 -9.86 28.07
CA SER A 122 7.37 -9.71 27.16
C SER A 122 7.27 -8.47 26.24
N TYR A 123 6.71 -7.37 26.74
CA TYR A 123 6.61 -6.14 25.97
C TYR A 123 7.98 -5.45 25.85
N PRO A 124 8.28 -4.79 24.72
CA PRO A 124 9.52 -4.02 24.57
C PRO A 124 9.51 -2.82 25.52
N ARG A 125 10.60 -2.65 26.28
CA ARG A 125 10.75 -1.52 27.21
C ARG A 125 11.00 -0.23 26.44
N LEU A 126 10.41 0.86 26.91
CA LEU A 126 10.68 2.20 26.38
C LEU A 126 12.14 2.57 26.65
N SER A 127 12.88 2.90 25.59
CA SER A 127 14.24 3.44 25.69
C SER A 127 14.19 4.96 25.58
N THR A 128 14.57 5.66 26.65
CA THR A 128 14.71 7.12 26.67
C THR A 128 16.19 7.48 26.63
N VAL A 129 16.60 8.37 25.73
CA VAL A 129 17.99 8.84 25.62
C VAL A 129 18.05 10.32 26.00
N ARG A 130 18.78 10.66 27.07
CA ARG A 130 19.04 12.06 27.46
C ARG A 130 20.27 12.60 26.72
N GLN A 131 20.48 13.92 26.78
CA GLN A 131 21.66 14.53 26.17
C GLN A 131 22.97 13.97 26.75
N ALA A 132 23.04 13.76 28.08
CA ALA A 132 24.20 13.15 28.73
C ALA A 132 24.48 11.72 28.23
N ASP A 133 23.43 10.91 28.03
CA ASP A 133 23.56 9.56 27.49
C ASP A 133 24.11 9.60 26.06
N ALA A 134 23.63 10.51 25.22
CA ALA A 134 24.15 10.71 23.87
C ALA A 134 25.62 11.18 23.85
N VAL A 135 26.01 12.09 24.75
CA VAL A 135 27.41 12.52 24.92
C VAL A 135 28.30 11.34 25.28
N SER A 136 27.86 10.48 26.21
CA SER A 136 28.61 9.30 26.61
C SER A 136 28.79 8.33 25.44
N LEU A 137 27.73 8.03 24.68
CA LEU A 137 27.78 7.15 23.51
C LEU A 137 28.70 7.68 22.41
N LEU A 138 28.69 9.00 22.17
CA LEU A 138 29.58 9.62 21.19
C LEU A 138 31.04 9.63 21.64
N THR A 139 31.31 9.68 22.94
CA THR A 139 32.67 9.74 23.49
C THR A 139 33.33 8.37 23.58
N VAL A 140 32.65 7.38 24.18
CA VAL A 140 33.22 6.05 24.45
C VAL A 140 32.77 4.95 23.48
N GLY A 141 31.74 5.22 22.68
CA GLY A 141 31.14 4.25 21.77
C GLY A 141 29.98 3.48 22.40
N SER A 142 29.62 2.36 21.79
CA SER A 142 28.51 1.49 22.21
C SER A 142 29.00 0.07 22.47
N GLN A 143 28.16 -0.78 23.07
CA GLN A 143 28.49 -2.20 23.24
C GLN A 143 28.81 -2.91 21.91
N ALA A 144 28.16 -2.51 20.81
CA ALA A 144 28.39 -3.11 19.50
C ALA A 144 29.66 -2.58 18.81
N ALA A 145 30.09 -1.37 19.16
CA ALA A 145 31.27 -0.71 18.59
C ALA A 145 31.93 0.18 19.66
N PRO A 146 32.73 -0.43 20.57
CA PRO A 146 33.46 0.32 21.58
C PRO A 146 34.62 1.09 20.94
N LYS A 147 34.94 2.27 21.47
CA LYS A 147 36.17 2.99 21.08
C LYS A 147 37.31 2.52 21.97
N ASP A 148 37.98 1.44 21.56
CA ASP A 148 39.00 0.73 22.35
C ASP A 148 40.18 1.61 22.80
N GLY A 149 40.44 2.73 22.12
CA GLY A 149 41.48 3.70 22.51
C GLY A 149 41.03 4.74 23.55
N VAL A 150 39.73 4.86 23.83
CA VAL A 150 39.16 5.90 24.70
C VAL A 150 38.53 5.29 25.95
N LEU A 151 37.88 4.13 25.84
CA LEU A 151 37.25 3.45 26.96
C LEU A 151 38.30 2.72 27.81
N LYS A 152 38.48 3.16 29.06
CA LYS A 152 39.35 2.45 30.02
C LYS A 152 38.67 1.18 30.54
N LEU A 153 39.47 0.17 30.87
CA LEU A 153 38.99 -1.12 31.41
C LEU A 153 38.94 -1.09 32.95
N GLY A 154 38.01 -1.84 33.53
CA GLY A 154 37.86 -1.98 34.99
C GLY A 154 37.36 -0.71 35.69
N GLN A 155 37.79 -0.49 36.94
CA GLN A 155 37.34 0.63 37.77
C GLN A 155 37.60 2.01 37.15
N ALA A 156 38.67 2.14 36.36
CA ALA A 156 38.97 3.38 35.64
C ALA A 156 37.94 3.71 34.56
N GLY A 157 37.29 2.69 33.96
CA GLY A 157 36.19 2.85 33.02
C GLY A 157 34.89 3.26 33.69
N GLU A 158 34.59 2.69 34.85
CA GLU A 158 33.40 3.07 35.64
C GLU A 158 33.45 4.55 36.06
N GLN A 159 34.61 5.00 36.57
CA GLN A 159 34.82 6.40 36.93
C GLN A 159 34.74 7.33 35.71
N GLN A 160 35.24 6.89 34.55
CA GLN A 160 35.14 7.64 33.30
C GLN A 160 33.68 7.80 32.84
N LEU A 161 32.86 6.75 32.96
CA LEU A 161 31.43 6.82 32.60
C LEU A 161 30.65 7.78 33.50
N ILE A 162 30.95 7.80 34.80
CA ILE A 162 30.35 8.73 35.76
C ILE A 162 30.74 10.17 35.41
N ALA A 163 32.03 10.43 35.20
CA ALA A 163 32.52 11.77 34.85
C ALA A 163 31.93 12.29 33.53
N LEU A 164 31.76 11.41 32.53
CA LEU A 164 31.14 11.77 31.25
C LEU A 164 29.65 12.07 31.39
N LYS A 165 28.95 11.37 32.28
CA LYS A 165 27.55 11.64 32.56
C LYS A 165 27.38 13.02 33.19
N GLU A 166 28.18 13.34 34.20
CA GLU A 166 28.18 14.66 34.87
C GLU A 166 28.50 15.78 33.86
N GLN A 167 29.56 15.62 33.07
CA GLN A 167 29.92 16.58 32.02
C GLN A 167 28.81 16.77 30.97
N GLY A 168 28.13 15.68 30.60
CA GLY A 168 27.01 15.71 29.66
C GLY A 168 25.75 16.39 30.23
N GLU A 169 25.54 16.33 31.55
CA GLU A 169 24.44 17.03 32.23
C GLU A 169 24.72 18.54 32.36
N GLU A 170 25.96 18.93 32.64
CA GLU A 170 26.35 20.35 32.83
C GLU A 170 26.52 21.11 31.51
N ARG A 171 27.19 20.52 30.52
CA ARG A 171 27.63 21.21 29.30
C ARG A 171 26.82 20.83 28.06
N GLY A 172 26.09 19.71 28.11
CA GLY A 172 25.28 19.21 27.01
C GLY A 172 26.08 18.83 25.75
N LEU A 173 25.37 18.60 24.66
CA LEU A 173 25.95 18.16 23.38
C LEU A 173 26.77 19.25 22.66
N ALA A 174 26.48 20.53 22.92
CA ALA A 174 27.14 21.64 22.22
C ALA A 174 28.65 21.66 22.49
N ALA A 175 29.06 21.52 23.76
CA ALA A 175 30.46 21.51 24.13
C ALA A 175 31.23 20.32 23.53
N LEU A 176 30.59 19.16 23.36
CA LEU A 176 31.19 18.00 22.71
C LEU A 176 31.49 18.29 21.23
N PHE A 177 30.55 18.92 20.51
CA PHE A 177 30.75 19.25 19.10
C PHE A 177 31.74 20.39 18.85
N GLU A 178 31.90 21.30 19.81
CA GLU A 178 32.97 22.31 19.76
C GLU A 178 34.36 21.68 19.91
N GLN A 179 34.51 20.73 20.83
CA GLN A 179 35.76 20.04 21.10
C GLN A 179 36.13 19.04 20.01
N ASP A 180 35.17 18.24 19.55
CA ASP A 180 35.44 17.12 18.66
C ASP A 180 34.59 17.16 17.38
N LYS A 181 34.96 18.08 16.48
CA LYS A 181 34.28 18.30 15.19
C LYS A 181 34.24 17.05 14.29
N LYS A 182 35.12 16.07 14.52
CA LYS A 182 35.18 14.82 13.76
C LYS A 182 34.13 13.79 14.23
N SER A 183 33.65 13.90 15.47
CA SER A 183 32.64 13.00 16.03
C SER A 183 31.30 13.02 15.26
N ILE A 184 31.03 14.13 14.55
CA ILE A 184 29.86 14.34 13.70
C ILE A 184 29.80 13.35 12.53
N GLN A 185 30.94 12.87 12.03
CA GLN A 185 31.00 11.95 10.88
C GLN A 185 30.34 10.59 11.19
N GLY A 186 30.32 10.17 12.45
CA GLY A 186 29.68 8.91 12.87
C GLY A 186 28.16 9.00 13.07
N ILE A 187 27.57 10.20 12.99
CA ILE A 187 26.13 10.45 13.15
C ILE A 187 25.41 10.36 11.80
N PHE A 188 26.11 10.73 10.72
CA PHE A 188 25.61 10.71 9.36
C PHE A 188 25.70 9.32 8.73
N GLY A 189 25.02 9.13 7.60
CA GLY A 189 25.24 7.96 6.77
C GLY A 189 26.67 7.92 6.23
N ALA A 190 27.09 6.78 5.67
CA ALA A 190 28.41 6.63 5.04
C ALA A 190 28.65 7.64 3.90
N ASP A 191 27.58 8.20 3.34
CA ASP A 191 27.55 9.26 2.33
C ASP A 191 27.62 10.68 2.90
N GLY A 192 27.70 10.84 4.23
CA GLY A 192 27.71 12.13 4.91
C GLY A 192 26.36 12.86 4.92
N LEU A 193 25.29 12.19 4.48
CA LEU A 193 23.93 12.74 4.46
C LEU A 193 23.18 12.41 5.76
N PRO A 194 22.21 13.26 6.17
CA PRO A 194 21.33 12.96 7.29
C PRO A 194 20.53 11.68 7.05
N PRO A 195 20.28 10.87 8.10
CA PRO A 195 19.46 9.68 7.97
C PRO A 195 18.04 10.07 7.53
N LYS A 196 17.49 9.31 6.58
CA LYS A 196 16.11 9.47 6.12
C LYS A 196 15.15 8.89 7.17
N PRO A 197 13.92 9.42 7.29
CA PRO A 197 12.89 8.80 8.13
C PRO A 197 12.76 7.30 7.82
N CYS A 198 12.82 6.48 8.86
CA CYS A 198 12.72 5.03 8.71
C CYS A 198 11.29 4.63 8.32
N ASN A 199 11.16 3.69 7.38
CA ASN A 199 9.89 3.09 7.02
C ASN A 199 9.83 1.67 7.60
N ILE A 200 8.81 1.36 8.40
CA ILE A 200 8.60 0.02 8.98
C ILE A 200 7.99 -0.96 7.97
N ASN A 201 7.53 -0.49 6.81
CA ASN A 201 6.97 -1.36 5.79
C ASN A 201 8.04 -2.34 5.29
N HIS A 202 7.85 -3.61 5.60
CA HIS A 202 8.75 -4.70 5.19
C HIS A 202 8.67 -5.03 3.68
N ALA A 203 7.73 -4.42 2.94
CA ALA A 203 7.68 -4.52 1.49
C ALA A 203 8.95 -3.91 0.88
N SER A 204 9.51 -4.55 -0.15
CA SER A 204 10.64 -4.00 -0.92
C SER A 204 10.33 -2.59 -1.41
N LYS A 205 11.33 -1.70 -1.47
CA LYS A 205 11.15 -0.33 -2.00
C LYS A 205 10.56 -0.29 -3.41
N SER A 206 10.79 -1.33 -4.22
CA SER A 206 10.17 -1.48 -5.55
C SER A 206 8.66 -1.78 -5.49
N SER A 207 8.20 -2.31 -4.36
CA SER A 207 6.83 -2.74 -4.08
C SER A 207 6.13 -1.84 -3.04
N GLN A 208 6.84 -0.89 -2.44
CA GLN A 208 6.25 0.15 -1.61
C GLN A 208 5.49 1.10 -2.54
N SER A 209 4.16 0.97 -2.51
CA SER A 209 3.16 1.56 -3.41
C SER A 209 3.57 2.92 -3.99
N LYS A 210 4.04 2.88 -5.24
CA LYS A 210 3.74 3.95 -6.17
C LYS A 210 2.22 3.88 -6.34
N TYR A 211 1.51 4.97 -6.07
CA TYR A 211 0.05 5.01 -6.27
C TYR A 211 -0.31 4.46 -7.67
N GLU A 212 -0.89 3.26 -7.73
CA GLU A 212 -1.33 2.66 -8.98
C GLU A 212 -2.78 3.06 -9.21
N LEU A 213 -3.06 3.58 -10.41
CA LEU A 213 -4.42 3.93 -10.78
C LEU A 213 -5.16 2.68 -11.18
N ASP A 214 -6.28 2.40 -10.52
CA ASP A 214 -7.16 1.29 -10.90
C ASP A 214 -7.88 1.66 -12.22
N PRO A 215 -7.66 0.92 -13.31
CA PRO A 215 -8.35 1.18 -14.57
C PRO A 215 -9.72 0.49 -14.63
N GLU A 216 -10.03 -0.44 -13.72
CA GLU A 216 -11.22 -1.30 -13.78
C GLU A 216 -12.27 -0.91 -12.73
N ASN A 217 -11.85 -0.53 -11.53
CA ASN A 217 -12.77 -0.15 -10.46
C ASN A 217 -12.86 1.38 -10.30
N GLY A 218 -14.07 1.91 -10.49
CA GLY A 218 -14.38 3.31 -10.22
C GLY A 218 -15.06 4.02 -11.39
N TYR A 219 -14.83 5.32 -11.49
CA TYR A 219 -15.52 6.13 -12.48
C TYR A 219 -14.87 6.03 -13.86
N PRO A 220 -15.66 6.16 -14.95
CA PRO A 220 -15.11 6.37 -16.28
C PRO A 220 -14.18 7.59 -16.33
N LYS A 221 -13.21 7.59 -17.26
CA LYS A 221 -12.19 8.64 -17.44
C LYS A 221 -12.71 10.09 -17.55
N LYS A 222 -14.00 10.27 -17.80
CA LYS A 222 -14.66 11.59 -17.85
C LYS A 222 -14.70 12.26 -16.47
N TYR A 223 -14.72 11.49 -15.40
CA TYR A 223 -14.82 12.00 -14.05
C TYR A 223 -13.43 12.32 -13.48
N THR A 224 -13.35 13.37 -12.66
CA THR A 224 -12.09 13.85 -12.06
C THR A 224 -11.62 13.02 -10.86
N CYS A 225 -12.47 12.12 -10.37
CA CYS A 225 -12.16 11.23 -9.27
C CYS A 225 -11.23 10.10 -9.73
N ARG A 226 -10.18 9.82 -8.96
CA ARG A 226 -9.19 8.76 -9.21
C ARG A 226 -9.30 7.69 -8.13
N THR A 227 -9.20 6.43 -8.54
CA THR A 227 -9.11 5.28 -7.63
C THR A 227 -7.66 4.84 -7.53
N PHE A 228 -7.17 4.63 -6.31
CA PHE A 228 -5.82 4.16 -6.04
C PHE A 228 -5.88 2.80 -5.34
N VAL A 229 -4.97 1.90 -5.72
CA VAL A 229 -4.80 0.55 -5.14
C VAL A 229 -3.45 0.46 -4.43
#